data_AF-A0A3A0CKC6-F1
#
_entry.id   AF-A0A3A0CKC6-F1
#
_cell.length_a   1.000
_cell.length_b   1.000
_cell.length_c   1.000
_cell.angle_alpha   90.00
_cell.angle_beta   90.00
_cell.angle_gamma   90.00
#
_symmetry.space_group_name_H-M   'P 1'
#
loop_
_entity.id
_entity.type
_entity.pdbx_description
1 polymer ?
#
loop_
_entity_poly.entity_id
_entity_poly.type
_entity_poly.pdbx_seq_one_letter_code
_entity_poly.pdbx_strand_id
1 'polypeptide(L)'
;MACRGAIAICAVVAMLHSCPRVQAFEPGPLILHVDPDSPAPLNGQTWDTAYHRLEDAIFAAPAGVEIRVAEGVYRPDGGTNDRAASFQLKSNLSIYGGYAGFGAGNPDARDPDNYECILSGDIGLANDNTDNSFHVVTTVSGVSNSILNGFTITFGHADGPGTFDRGGGLYVASGTPTIESCVFNFNFAGQGGALDVGASAAPVFLQCVFADNASSGNGGAVSTFFANPSFVACSFAGNNAEVSGGAASFFGGSPIVAACQFVDNASLIFGGAVYESFGQLSLGDCLFDGNFVVNSLAVSSDGGAAFHNDSGDVLFYACNFTDNLTSDDGGAIFQRDGSMQLERCVMRNNFAGERGGAIYSTNSSIEIRTCSILGNSATQNGGALCNVNGPVTMLRSTIVNNRATLLGGGIHSTGVTVSLNSNIFWGNLDAMGTNENSQLRLASGSAVFDFCCVMGWTGAHPGGGNIAGPPMMVDADGPDNIAGTADDNVRLKPTSLCINGGDPSNAPPPSEPADLDGLPRIMGCVVDIGAYEFYTGIAHSGDLDGNGAVNGLDASLFTNAMLGIGPPAFFCVADINADSSVDFLDLDLFLGLALAP
;
A
#
# COMPACT_ATOMS: atom_id res chain seq x y z
N MET A 1 28.38 -33.85 2.28
CA MET A 1 28.93 -33.86 0.90
C MET A 1 27.78 -34.09 -0.07
N ALA A 2 27.46 -33.04 -0.85
CA ALA A 2 26.52 -32.95 -1.98
C ALA A 2 25.59 -31.73 -1.82
N CYS A 3 26.16 -30.52 -1.89
CA CYS A 3 25.47 -29.32 -2.39
C CYS A 3 26.51 -28.22 -2.65
N ARG A 4 27.32 -28.42 -3.69
CA ARG A 4 28.10 -27.36 -4.36
C ARG A 4 27.95 -27.62 -5.85
N GLY A 5 26.82 -27.22 -6.41
CA GLY A 5 26.45 -27.59 -7.78
C GLY A 5 25.38 -26.73 -8.43
N ALA A 6 25.13 -25.51 -7.95
CA ALA A 6 24.15 -24.60 -8.55
C ALA A 6 24.59 -23.11 -8.59
N ILE A 7 25.89 -22.83 -8.42
CA ILE A 7 26.46 -21.47 -8.55
C ILE A 7 27.39 -21.35 -9.79
N ALA A 8 27.56 -22.42 -10.57
CA ALA A 8 28.50 -22.44 -11.70
C ALA A 8 27.86 -22.40 -13.10
N ILE A 9 26.56 -22.07 -13.22
CA ILE A 9 25.89 -21.92 -14.54
C ILE A 9 25.44 -20.47 -14.80
N CYS A 10 25.37 -19.60 -13.80
CA CYS A 10 25.17 -18.15 -14.02
C CYS A 10 26.46 -17.38 -14.34
N ALA A 11 27.66 -17.99 -14.17
CA ALA A 11 28.93 -17.33 -14.49
C ALA A 11 29.47 -17.63 -15.90
N VAL A 12 28.86 -18.55 -16.66
CA VAL A 12 29.36 -18.97 -17.99
C VAL A 12 28.57 -18.34 -19.15
N VAL A 13 27.39 -17.76 -18.91
CA VAL A 13 26.72 -16.90 -19.90
C VAL A 13 27.27 -15.46 -19.88
N ALA A 14 27.97 -15.07 -18.80
CA ALA A 14 28.61 -13.75 -18.67
C ALA A 14 30.01 -13.64 -19.31
N MET A 15 30.59 -14.71 -19.88
CA MET A 15 31.94 -14.69 -20.48
C MET A 15 32.02 -15.16 -21.94
N LEU A 16 30.91 -15.13 -22.70
CA LEU A 16 30.90 -15.42 -24.14
C LEU A 16 30.64 -14.21 -25.04
N HIS A 17 30.71 -12.98 -24.49
CA HIS A 17 30.58 -11.74 -25.27
C HIS A 17 31.89 -10.94 -25.44
N SER A 18 33.04 -11.43 -24.99
CA SER A 18 34.34 -10.75 -25.18
C SER A 18 35.07 -11.18 -26.45
N CYS A 19 34.36 -11.22 -27.58
CA CYS A 19 34.99 -11.15 -28.90
C CYS A 19 34.74 -9.71 -29.40
N PRO A 20 35.77 -8.93 -29.80
CA PRO A 20 35.55 -7.59 -30.32
C PRO A 20 34.89 -7.73 -31.70
N ARG A 21 33.56 -7.85 -31.69
CA ARG A 21 32.74 -7.59 -32.85
C ARG A 21 32.98 -6.12 -33.17
N VAL A 22 33.37 -5.83 -34.41
CA VAL A 22 33.37 -4.47 -34.94
C VAL A 22 32.01 -3.87 -34.58
N GLN A 23 32.01 -2.95 -33.62
CA GLN A 23 30.81 -2.24 -33.21
C GLN A 23 30.46 -1.40 -34.44
N ALA A 24 29.47 -1.86 -35.20
CA ALA A 24 28.77 -0.96 -36.08
C ALA A 24 28.34 0.21 -35.18
N PHE A 25 28.69 1.42 -35.60
CA PHE A 25 28.23 2.63 -34.96
C PHE A 25 26.72 2.65 -35.18
N GLU A 26 25.97 2.00 -34.28
CA GLU A 26 24.53 2.18 -34.20
C GLU A 26 24.37 3.67 -33.86
N PRO A 27 23.81 4.49 -34.76
CA PRO A 27 23.52 5.87 -34.40
C PRO A 27 22.67 5.85 -33.14
N GLY A 28 22.93 6.78 -32.21
CA GLY A 28 22.06 6.95 -31.04
C GLY A 28 20.59 7.08 -31.45
N PRO A 29 19.63 6.87 -30.52
CA PRO A 29 18.22 7.01 -30.84
C PRO A 29 17.98 8.36 -31.53
N LEU A 30 17.21 8.36 -32.61
CA LEU A 30 16.81 9.59 -33.27
C LEU A 30 16.04 10.44 -32.25
N ILE A 31 16.45 11.69 -32.09
CA ILE A 31 15.81 12.66 -31.19
C ILE A 31 15.06 13.69 -32.03
N LEU A 32 13.80 13.92 -31.68
CA LEU A 32 13.00 15.03 -32.17
C LEU A 32 12.74 16.02 -31.04
N HIS A 33 12.66 17.30 -31.38
CA HIS A 33 12.43 18.40 -30.44
C HIS A 33 11.09 19.07 -30.73
N VAL A 34 10.40 19.47 -29.66
CA VAL A 34 9.13 20.19 -29.70
C VAL A 34 9.24 21.43 -28.85
N ASP A 35 8.98 22.59 -29.45
CA ASP A 35 9.05 23.89 -28.79
C ASP A 35 8.18 24.89 -29.58
N PRO A 36 7.13 25.49 -28.97
CA PRO A 36 6.28 26.46 -29.64
C PRO A 36 7.02 27.76 -30.04
N ASP A 37 8.16 28.07 -29.40
CA ASP A 37 8.92 29.30 -29.60
C ASP A 37 10.04 29.15 -30.66
N SER A 38 10.29 27.93 -31.14
CA SER A 38 11.31 27.67 -32.17
C SER A 38 11.02 28.41 -33.49
N PRO A 39 12.03 28.92 -34.21
CA PRO A 39 11.85 29.47 -35.55
C PRO A 39 11.66 28.36 -36.61
N ALA A 40 11.23 28.77 -37.80
CA ALA A 40 11.19 27.89 -38.97
C ALA A 40 12.61 27.70 -39.57
N PRO A 41 12.90 26.56 -40.24
CA PRO A 41 11.99 25.46 -40.62
C PRO A 41 11.73 24.45 -39.48
N LEU A 42 10.53 23.85 -39.45
CA LEU A 42 10.09 22.93 -38.40
C LEU A 42 10.26 21.47 -38.85
N ASN A 43 11.38 20.84 -38.50
CA ASN A 43 11.67 19.44 -38.85
C ASN A 43 12.03 18.57 -37.63
N GLY A 44 12.05 19.15 -36.43
CA GLY A 44 12.31 18.50 -35.15
C GLY A 44 13.76 18.11 -34.88
N GLN A 45 14.70 18.26 -35.81
CA GLN A 45 16.03 17.69 -35.66
C GLN A 45 16.90 18.41 -34.61
N THR A 46 16.65 19.69 -34.35
CA THR A 46 17.30 20.47 -33.29
C THR A 46 16.28 21.38 -32.60
N TRP A 47 16.65 22.01 -31.49
CA TRP A 47 15.84 23.03 -30.83
C TRP A 47 15.57 24.26 -31.73
N ASP A 48 16.48 24.64 -32.63
CA ASP A 48 16.26 25.72 -33.61
C ASP A 48 15.29 25.35 -34.75
N THR A 49 14.98 24.06 -34.89
CA THR A 49 14.06 23.54 -35.92
C THR A 49 12.95 22.69 -35.32
N ALA A 50 12.68 22.88 -34.03
CA ALA A 50 11.73 22.08 -33.27
C ALA A 50 10.33 22.17 -33.89
N TYR A 51 9.52 21.12 -33.73
CA TYR A 51 8.10 21.21 -34.08
C TYR A 51 7.38 22.12 -33.10
N HIS A 52 6.45 22.95 -33.57
CA HIS A 52 5.62 23.77 -32.68
C HIS A 52 4.59 22.94 -31.91
N ARG A 53 4.10 21.86 -32.52
CA ARG A 53 3.07 21.00 -31.94
C ARG A 53 3.65 19.62 -31.65
N LEU A 54 3.32 19.10 -30.48
CA LEU A 54 3.68 17.75 -30.10
C LEU A 54 3.05 16.70 -31.03
N GLU A 55 1.82 16.93 -31.50
CA GLU A 55 1.16 16.01 -32.44
C GLU A 55 1.93 15.86 -33.76
N ASP A 56 2.50 16.94 -34.27
CA ASP A 56 3.26 16.91 -35.52
C ASP A 56 4.54 16.08 -35.35
N ALA A 57 5.20 16.21 -34.20
CA ALA A 57 6.36 15.38 -33.84
C ALA A 57 5.98 13.91 -33.66
N ILE A 58 4.89 13.61 -32.94
CA ILE A 58 4.37 12.24 -32.77
C ILE A 58 4.00 11.63 -34.13
N PHE A 59 3.43 12.41 -35.04
CA PHE A 59 3.07 11.97 -36.38
C PHE A 59 4.32 11.66 -37.22
N ALA A 60 5.34 12.53 -37.17
CA ALA A 60 6.58 12.39 -37.92
C ALA A 60 7.54 11.33 -37.36
N ALA A 61 7.42 10.96 -36.08
CA ALA A 61 8.34 10.05 -35.40
C ALA A 61 8.31 8.63 -36.00
N PRO A 62 9.44 8.09 -36.50
CA PRO A 62 9.58 6.66 -36.74
C PRO A 62 9.61 5.86 -35.42
N ALA A 63 9.62 4.53 -35.52
CA ALA A 63 9.76 3.67 -34.35
C ALA A 63 11.18 3.78 -33.74
N GLY A 64 11.28 3.77 -32.42
CA GLY A 64 12.54 3.85 -31.67
C GLY A 64 13.06 5.27 -31.46
N VAL A 65 12.16 6.26 -31.38
CA VAL A 65 12.48 7.69 -31.32
C VAL A 65 12.24 8.25 -29.93
N GLU A 66 13.09 9.21 -29.56
CA GLU A 66 12.90 10.08 -28.41
C GLU A 66 12.35 11.43 -28.87
N ILE A 67 11.29 11.92 -28.22
CA ILE A 67 10.77 13.28 -28.39
C ILE A 67 11.08 14.06 -27.10
N ARG A 68 11.79 15.18 -27.22
CA ARG A 68 12.05 16.14 -26.15
C ARG A 68 11.13 17.34 -26.31
N VAL A 69 10.45 17.71 -25.25
CA VAL A 69 9.44 18.77 -25.26
C VAL A 69 9.87 19.88 -24.31
N ALA A 70 9.96 21.10 -24.84
CA ALA A 70 10.26 22.30 -24.07
C ALA A 70 9.09 22.70 -23.16
N GLU A 71 9.34 23.56 -22.18
CA GLU A 71 8.29 24.17 -21.36
C GLU A 71 7.16 24.77 -22.22
N GLY A 72 5.92 24.67 -21.73
CA GLY A 72 4.78 25.26 -22.41
C GLY A 72 3.49 24.46 -22.29
N VAL A 73 2.43 25.03 -22.89
CA VAL A 73 1.09 24.43 -22.92
C VAL A 73 0.77 23.91 -24.31
N TYR A 74 0.55 22.60 -24.41
CA TYR A 74 0.26 21.91 -25.65
C TYR A 74 -1.19 21.43 -25.66
N ARG A 75 -1.87 21.71 -26.77
CA ARG A 75 -3.27 21.30 -27.02
C ARG A 75 -3.33 20.36 -28.23
N PRO A 76 -4.15 19.30 -28.19
CA PRO A 76 -4.18 18.31 -29.25
C PRO A 76 -4.89 18.85 -30.52
N ASP A 77 -5.95 19.63 -30.37
CA ASP A 77 -6.88 20.01 -31.45
C ASP A 77 -6.30 20.87 -32.59
N GLY A 78 -5.09 21.42 -32.43
CA GLY A 78 -4.49 22.33 -33.42
C GLY A 78 -5.32 23.60 -33.66
N GLY A 79 -6.17 23.99 -32.71
CA GLY A 79 -7.09 25.13 -32.81
C GLY A 79 -8.37 24.85 -33.61
N THR A 80 -8.71 23.58 -33.85
CA THR A 80 -9.95 23.19 -34.56
C THR A 80 -11.17 23.06 -33.65
N ASN A 81 -10.97 23.05 -32.33
CA ASN A 81 -11.98 22.76 -31.31
C ASN A 81 -12.59 21.34 -31.44
N ASP A 82 -11.81 20.37 -31.93
CA ASP A 82 -12.22 18.97 -31.99
C ASP A 82 -11.99 18.28 -30.64
N ARG A 83 -13.08 18.04 -29.89
CA ARG A 83 -13.05 17.34 -28.60
C ARG A 83 -12.50 15.92 -28.67
N ALA A 84 -12.50 15.29 -29.85
CA ALA A 84 -11.96 13.94 -30.03
C ALA A 84 -10.44 13.94 -30.30
N ALA A 85 -9.82 15.11 -30.53
CA ALA A 85 -8.38 15.22 -30.67
C ALA A 85 -7.67 14.90 -29.35
N SER A 86 -6.58 14.13 -29.43
CA SER A 86 -5.77 13.70 -28.29
C SER A 86 -4.33 13.42 -28.70
N PHE A 87 -3.39 13.54 -27.75
CA PHE A 87 -2.02 13.10 -27.96
C PHE A 87 -1.97 11.56 -27.96
N GLN A 88 -1.71 10.95 -29.12
CA GLN A 88 -1.73 9.49 -29.27
C GLN A 88 -0.36 8.85 -29.02
N LEU A 89 -0.22 8.11 -27.91
CA LEU A 89 0.97 7.33 -27.62
C LEU A 89 1.10 6.13 -28.57
N LYS A 90 2.30 5.96 -29.14
CA LYS A 90 2.65 4.93 -30.13
C LYS A 90 3.74 4.00 -29.61
N SER A 91 3.80 2.78 -30.16
CA SER A 91 4.82 1.82 -29.73
C SER A 91 6.24 2.26 -30.08
N ASN A 92 7.19 1.96 -29.21
CA ASN A 92 8.61 2.33 -29.35
C ASN A 92 8.82 3.85 -29.47
N LEU A 93 8.04 4.64 -28.73
CA LEU A 93 8.15 6.09 -28.68
C LEU A 93 8.33 6.54 -27.23
N SER A 94 9.41 7.27 -26.96
CA SER A 94 9.63 7.89 -25.64
C SER A 94 9.45 9.39 -25.76
N ILE A 95 8.59 9.97 -24.93
CA ILE A 95 8.27 11.39 -24.93
C ILE A 95 8.63 11.95 -23.54
N TYR A 96 9.53 12.92 -23.51
CA TYR A 96 10.04 13.54 -22.28
C TYR A 96 9.74 15.03 -22.29
N GLY A 97 8.96 15.49 -21.32
CA GLY A 97 8.77 16.91 -21.00
C GLY A 97 9.85 17.40 -20.03
N GLY A 98 9.84 18.69 -19.75
CA GLY A 98 10.72 19.32 -18.77
C GLY A 98 11.97 19.95 -19.33
N TYR A 99 12.05 20.30 -20.63
CA TYR A 99 13.26 20.89 -21.21
C TYR A 99 13.20 22.42 -21.29
N ALA A 100 14.35 23.07 -21.11
CA ALA A 100 14.47 24.53 -21.24
C ALA A 100 14.22 25.04 -22.66
N GLY A 101 14.50 24.23 -23.69
CA GLY A 101 14.15 24.55 -25.06
C GLY A 101 14.95 25.67 -25.72
N PHE A 102 14.43 26.14 -26.84
CA PHE A 102 15.02 27.16 -27.69
C PHE A 102 15.25 28.48 -26.93
N GLY A 103 16.38 29.12 -27.18
CA GLY A 103 16.74 30.39 -26.56
C GLY A 103 17.35 30.28 -25.15
N ALA A 104 17.28 29.12 -24.49
CA ALA A 104 17.95 28.89 -23.22
C ALA A 104 19.47 28.78 -23.37
N GLY A 105 20.21 29.09 -22.29
CA GLY A 105 21.67 28.94 -22.26
C GLY A 105 22.15 27.49 -22.39
N ASN A 106 21.32 26.55 -21.94
CA ASN A 106 21.45 25.12 -22.22
C ASN A 106 20.06 24.56 -22.58
N PRO A 107 19.69 24.47 -23.86
CA PRO A 107 18.39 23.97 -24.30
C PRO A 107 18.07 22.54 -23.86
N ASP A 108 19.09 21.71 -23.67
CA ASP A 108 18.96 20.33 -23.20
C ASP A 108 18.93 20.21 -21.67
N ALA A 109 18.91 21.33 -20.92
CA ALA A 109 18.67 21.28 -19.49
C ALA A 109 17.27 20.73 -19.24
N ARG A 110 17.19 19.61 -18.51
CA ARG A 110 15.93 18.96 -18.18
C ARG A 110 15.65 19.02 -16.68
N ASP A 111 14.54 19.63 -16.33
CA ASP A 111 14.03 19.78 -14.98
C ASP A 111 12.50 20.03 -15.05
N PRO A 112 11.67 18.98 -14.90
CA PRO A 112 10.21 19.10 -15.00
C PRO A 112 9.58 20.08 -14.01
N ASP A 113 10.23 20.37 -12.88
CA ASP A 113 9.72 21.32 -11.88
C ASP A 113 9.97 22.78 -12.30
N ASN A 114 11.02 23.03 -13.08
CA ASN A 114 11.40 24.38 -13.54
C ASN A 114 10.95 24.69 -14.97
N TYR A 115 10.77 23.66 -15.80
CA TYR A 115 10.42 23.79 -17.22
C TYR A 115 9.11 23.04 -17.51
N GLU A 116 8.02 23.47 -16.86
CA GLU A 116 6.75 22.73 -16.86
C GLU A 116 6.20 22.50 -18.29
N CYS A 117 5.90 21.25 -18.61
CA CYS A 117 5.22 20.86 -19.84
C CYS A 117 3.79 20.41 -19.54
N ILE A 118 2.81 21.17 -20.02
CA ILE A 118 1.39 20.91 -19.79
C ILE A 118 0.75 20.37 -21.06
N LEU A 119 0.21 19.15 -21.01
CA LEU A 119 -0.74 18.62 -21.97
C LEU A 119 -2.14 18.98 -21.49
N SER A 120 -2.82 19.86 -22.21
CA SER A 120 -4.09 20.44 -21.76
C SER A 120 -5.25 20.07 -22.69
N GLY A 121 -6.35 19.65 -22.07
CA GLY A 121 -7.65 19.46 -22.72
C GLY A 121 -8.48 20.74 -22.85
N ASP A 122 -8.06 21.87 -22.25
CA ASP A 122 -8.73 23.18 -22.35
C ASP A 122 -8.54 23.79 -23.75
N ILE A 123 -9.27 23.26 -24.72
CA ILE A 123 -9.29 23.69 -26.12
C ILE A 123 -10.43 24.69 -26.34
N GLY A 124 -10.42 25.43 -27.45
CA GLY A 124 -11.49 26.39 -27.73
C GLY A 124 -11.52 27.58 -26.77
N LEU A 125 -12.59 27.70 -25.99
CA LEU A 125 -12.80 28.80 -25.04
C LEU A 125 -12.15 28.48 -23.68
N ALA A 126 -11.17 29.29 -23.29
CA ALA A 126 -10.44 29.08 -22.04
C ALA A 126 -11.38 28.96 -20.82
N ASN A 127 -11.22 27.86 -20.07
CA ASN A 127 -12.00 27.47 -18.88
C ASN A 127 -13.46 27.11 -19.17
N ASP A 128 -13.78 26.67 -20.39
CA ASP A 128 -15.11 26.16 -20.75
C ASP A 128 -15.07 24.63 -20.93
N ASN A 129 -15.48 23.88 -19.91
CA ASN A 129 -15.43 22.41 -19.99
C ASN A 129 -16.30 21.81 -21.12
N THR A 130 -17.22 22.59 -21.72
CA THR A 130 -18.11 22.07 -22.76
C THR A 130 -17.41 21.83 -24.10
N ASP A 131 -16.27 22.48 -24.34
CA ASP A 131 -15.44 22.28 -25.52
C ASP A 131 -14.10 21.61 -25.23
N ASN A 132 -13.77 21.28 -23.98
CA ASN A 132 -12.57 20.52 -23.64
C ASN A 132 -12.48 19.16 -24.35
N SER A 133 -11.26 18.73 -24.66
CA SER A 133 -10.97 17.37 -25.16
C SER A 133 -11.57 16.32 -24.22
N PHE A 134 -12.17 15.28 -24.79
CA PHE A 134 -12.66 14.14 -24.00
C PHE A 134 -11.49 13.44 -23.30
N HIS A 135 -10.44 13.11 -24.06
CA HIS A 135 -9.20 12.54 -23.54
C HIS A 135 -8.04 13.45 -23.91
N VAL A 136 -7.21 13.86 -22.96
CA VAL A 136 -5.99 14.61 -23.28
C VAL A 136 -4.99 13.71 -24.00
N VAL A 137 -4.80 12.50 -23.49
CA VAL A 137 -3.88 11.48 -24.02
C VAL A 137 -4.64 10.19 -24.29
N THR A 138 -4.32 9.52 -25.40
CA THR A 138 -4.85 8.18 -25.70
C THR A 138 -3.72 7.24 -26.13
N THR A 139 -3.93 5.94 -26.00
CA THR A 139 -3.00 4.94 -26.55
C THR A 139 -3.54 4.33 -27.84
N VAL A 140 -2.67 4.12 -28.82
CA VAL A 140 -3.01 3.20 -29.93
C VAL A 140 -3.18 1.77 -29.41
N SER A 141 -4.03 0.98 -30.08
CA SER A 141 -4.28 -0.41 -29.69
C SER A 141 -2.98 -1.23 -29.64
N GLY A 142 -2.75 -1.94 -28.54
CA GLY A 142 -1.56 -2.79 -28.36
C GLY A 142 -0.25 -2.01 -28.23
N VAL A 143 -0.30 -0.76 -27.74
CA VAL A 143 0.90 0.05 -27.50
C VAL A 143 1.89 -0.71 -26.61
N SER A 144 3.17 -0.66 -26.94
CA SER A 144 4.24 -1.30 -26.15
C SER A 144 5.55 -0.51 -26.29
N ASN A 145 6.41 -0.58 -25.28
CA ASN A 145 7.65 0.20 -25.22
C ASN A 145 7.43 1.69 -25.48
N SER A 146 6.33 2.25 -24.95
CA SER A 146 6.05 3.68 -25.02
C SER A 146 6.27 4.29 -23.66
N ILE A 147 6.96 5.43 -23.60
CA ILE A 147 7.22 6.16 -22.37
C ILE A 147 6.64 7.56 -22.51
N LEU A 148 5.89 8.01 -21.49
CA LEU A 148 5.51 9.41 -21.30
C LEU A 148 6.05 9.85 -19.95
N ASN A 149 6.93 10.85 -19.92
CA ASN A 149 7.63 11.25 -18.70
C ASN A 149 7.70 12.77 -18.50
N GLY A 150 7.34 13.23 -17.30
CA GLY A 150 7.52 14.63 -16.88
C GLY A 150 6.52 15.61 -17.49
N PHE A 151 5.24 15.24 -17.52
CA PHE A 151 4.16 16.10 -18.00
C PHE A 151 3.08 16.32 -16.94
N THR A 152 2.51 17.53 -16.92
CA THR A 152 1.19 17.79 -16.32
C THR A 152 0.12 17.50 -17.38
N ILE A 153 -0.89 16.70 -17.05
CA ILE A 153 -1.98 16.25 -17.91
C ILE A 153 -3.29 16.71 -17.27
N THR A 154 -3.95 17.68 -17.90
CA THR A 154 -5.02 18.44 -17.23
C THR A 154 -6.18 18.83 -18.13
N PHE A 155 -7.33 19.10 -17.51
CA PHE A 155 -8.55 19.61 -18.14
C PHE A 155 -9.15 18.69 -19.22
N GLY A 156 -8.91 17.39 -19.16
CA GLY A 156 -9.74 16.43 -19.89
C GLY A 156 -11.17 16.38 -19.35
N HIS A 157 -12.16 16.33 -20.23
CA HIS A 157 -13.58 16.31 -19.86
C HIS A 157 -14.34 15.24 -20.64
N ALA A 158 -14.24 13.98 -20.19
CA ALA A 158 -14.88 12.82 -20.79
C ALA A 158 -16.35 12.69 -20.35
N ASP A 159 -17.25 13.50 -20.91
CA ASP A 159 -18.70 13.49 -20.69
C ASP A 159 -19.51 13.05 -21.93
N GLY A 160 -18.84 12.46 -22.92
CA GLY A 160 -19.41 12.02 -24.18
C GLY A 160 -19.99 10.59 -24.14
N PRO A 161 -20.51 10.07 -25.27
CA PRO A 161 -21.02 8.71 -25.33
C PRO A 161 -19.90 7.66 -25.49
N GLY A 162 -20.17 6.44 -25.06
CA GLY A 162 -19.40 5.26 -25.44
C GLY A 162 -18.09 5.13 -24.66
N THR A 163 -16.95 5.42 -25.31
CA THR A 163 -15.64 5.49 -24.63
C THR A 163 -15.28 6.91 -24.21
N PHE A 164 -15.98 7.92 -24.74
CA PHE A 164 -15.79 9.32 -24.39
C PHE A 164 -16.38 9.70 -23.03
N ASP A 165 -16.82 8.71 -22.24
CA ASP A 165 -17.24 8.86 -20.84
C ASP A 165 -16.16 8.40 -19.84
N ARG A 166 -14.92 8.13 -20.27
CA ARG A 166 -13.87 7.53 -19.42
C ARG A 166 -12.53 8.20 -19.57
N GLY A 167 -11.70 8.23 -18.52
CA GLY A 167 -10.29 8.59 -18.65
C GLY A 167 -10.08 9.97 -19.26
N GLY A 168 -10.45 11.03 -18.55
CA GLY A 168 -10.33 12.41 -19.04
C GLY A 168 -8.88 12.79 -19.36
N GLY A 169 -7.94 12.43 -18.47
CA GLY A 169 -6.52 12.67 -18.71
C GLY A 169 -5.91 11.67 -19.71
N LEU A 170 -6.06 10.38 -19.45
CA LEU A 170 -5.50 9.28 -20.23
C LEU A 170 -6.50 8.14 -20.40
N TYR A 171 -6.74 7.75 -21.64
CA TYR A 171 -7.49 6.54 -21.96
C TYR A 171 -6.58 5.45 -22.56
N VAL A 172 -6.47 4.33 -21.85
CA VAL A 172 -5.67 3.15 -22.25
C VAL A 172 -6.60 2.02 -22.68
N ALA A 173 -6.89 1.93 -23.97
CA ALA A 173 -7.74 0.86 -24.49
C ALA A 173 -7.10 -0.53 -24.38
N SER A 174 -5.78 -0.62 -24.61
CA SER A 174 -4.98 -1.85 -24.52
C SER A 174 -3.48 -1.52 -24.59
N GLY A 175 -2.63 -2.43 -24.12
CA GLY A 175 -1.17 -2.30 -24.21
C GLY A 175 -0.49 -2.11 -22.85
N THR A 176 0.80 -1.77 -22.91
CA THR A 176 1.70 -1.68 -21.76
C THR A 176 2.59 -0.43 -21.85
N PRO A 177 2.01 0.79 -21.90
CA PRO A 177 2.81 2.01 -21.82
C PRO A 177 3.39 2.18 -20.41
N THR A 178 4.50 2.88 -20.32
CA THR A 178 5.09 3.33 -19.05
C THR A 178 4.88 4.84 -18.92
N ILE A 179 4.26 5.26 -17.83
CA ILE A 179 4.00 6.66 -17.51
C ILE A 179 4.79 6.97 -16.23
N GLU A 180 5.64 8.00 -16.29
CA GLU A 180 6.63 8.24 -15.22
C GLU A 180 6.69 9.72 -14.85
N SER A 181 6.69 10.03 -13.55
CA SER A 181 6.83 11.41 -13.08
C SER A 181 5.83 12.39 -13.73
N CYS A 182 4.62 11.91 -14.01
CA CYS A 182 3.55 12.74 -14.60
C CYS A 182 2.54 13.15 -13.52
N VAL A 183 1.95 14.33 -13.69
CA VAL A 183 0.87 14.84 -12.86
C VAL A 183 -0.43 14.78 -13.66
N PHE A 184 -1.46 14.14 -13.12
CA PHE A 184 -2.81 14.15 -13.65
C PHE A 184 -3.69 14.97 -12.71
N ASN A 185 -4.16 16.13 -13.15
CA ASN A 185 -5.00 16.98 -12.30
C ASN A 185 -6.16 17.65 -13.03
N PHE A 186 -7.22 17.93 -12.28
CA PHE A 186 -8.43 18.60 -12.78
C PHE A 186 -9.03 17.93 -14.02
N ASN A 187 -8.92 16.60 -14.11
CA ASN A 187 -9.58 15.83 -15.16
C ASN A 187 -10.92 15.30 -14.67
N PHE A 188 -11.89 15.25 -15.57
CA PHE A 188 -13.24 14.79 -15.31
C PHE A 188 -13.66 13.71 -16.30
N ALA A 189 -14.37 12.68 -15.81
CA ALA A 189 -14.96 11.65 -16.64
C ALA A 189 -16.22 11.03 -16.00
N GLY A 190 -17.00 10.28 -16.78
CA GLY A 190 -17.99 9.36 -16.22
C GLY A 190 -17.36 8.22 -15.40
N GLN A 191 -16.18 7.72 -15.79
CA GLN A 191 -15.41 6.70 -15.08
C GLN A 191 -13.91 7.02 -15.15
N GLY A 192 -13.20 7.03 -14.03
CA GLY A 192 -11.75 7.32 -14.03
C GLY A 192 -11.45 8.73 -14.49
N GLY A 193 -11.67 9.74 -13.64
CA GLY A 193 -11.52 11.15 -14.03
C GLY A 193 -10.19 11.45 -14.72
N ALA A 194 -9.09 10.93 -14.18
CA ALA A 194 -7.77 11.00 -14.80
C ALA A 194 -7.50 9.89 -15.80
N LEU A 195 -7.83 8.64 -15.45
CA LEU A 195 -7.34 7.45 -16.13
C LEU A 195 -8.43 6.38 -16.22
N ASP A 196 -8.65 5.86 -17.42
CA ASP A 196 -9.38 4.60 -17.61
C ASP A 196 -8.50 3.57 -18.32
N VAL A 197 -8.49 2.36 -17.77
CA VAL A 197 -7.70 1.23 -18.27
C VAL A 197 -8.62 0.10 -18.70
N GLY A 198 -8.62 -0.15 -20.00
CA GLY A 198 -9.39 -1.20 -20.65
C GLY A 198 -8.87 -2.61 -20.35
N ALA A 199 -9.75 -3.59 -20.60
CA ALA A 199 -9.49 -5.00 -20.30
C ALA A 199 -8.18 -5.52 -20.89
N SER A 200 -7.46 -6.32 -20.10
CA SER A 200 -6.15 -6.91 -20.44
C SER A 200 -5.01 -5.93 -20.68
N ALA A 201 -5.20 -4.62 -20.48
CA ALA A 201 -4.08 -3.68 -20.46
C ALA A 201 -3.29 -3.81 -19.16
N ALA A 202 -1.99 -3.53 -19.24
CA ALA A 202 -1.07 -3.54 -18.10
C ALA A 202 -0.09 -2.36 -18.19
N PRO A 203 -0.59 -1.10 -18.13
CA PRO A 203 0.26 0.07 -18.04
C PRO A 203 1.03 0.11 -16.72
N VAL A 204 2.21 0.73 -16.71
CA VAL A 204 3.02 0.97 -15.52
C VAL A 204 3.05 2.45 -15.23
N PHE A 205 2.73 2.83 -13.99
CA PHE A 205 2.79 4.19 -13.47
C PHE A 205 3.85 4.25 -12.37
N LEU A 206 4.85 5.11 -12.54
CA LEU A 206 5.94 5.30 -11.60
C LEU A 206 6.02 6.76 -11.18
N GLN A 207 5.97 7.03 -9.87
CA GLN A 207 6.14 8.38 -9.33
C GLN A 207 5.14 9.39 -9.92
N CYS A 208 3.95 8.93 -10.27
CA CYS A 208 2.90 9.80 -10.81
C CYS A 208 2.05 10.39 -9.68
N VAL A 209 1.51 11.57 -9.93
CA VAL A 209 0.56 12.24 -9.03
C VAL A 209 -0.80 12.29 -9.71
N PHE A 210 -1.84 11.87 -9.01
CA PHE A 210 -3.24 12.00 -9.40
C PHE A 210 -3.93 12.89 -8.38
N ALA A 211 -4.15 14.15 -8.73
CA ALA A 211 -4.67 15.16 -7.81
C ALA A 211 -5.93 15.84 -8.32
N ASP A 212 -6.93 16.05 -7.47
CA ASP A 212 -8.13 16.84 -7.79
C ASP A 212 -8.85 16.38 -9.08
N ASN A 213 -8.87 15.07 -9.33
CA ASN A 213 -9.62 14.48 -10.43
C ASN A 213 -11.01 14.06 -9.93
N ALA A 214 -12.00 14.12 -10.82
CA ALA A 214 -13.38 13.84 -10.46
C ALA A 214 -14.06 12.88 -11.44
N SER A 215 -14.96 12.06 -10.93
CA SER A 215 -15.87 11.29 -11.79
C SER A 215 -17.32 11.29 -11.30
N SER A 216 -18.26 11.25 -12.25
CA SER A 216 -19.69 11.07 -11.95
C SER A 216 -20.07 9.60 -11.71
N GLY A 217 -19.09 8.71 -11.65
CA GLY A 217 -19.25 7.27 -11.51
C GLY A 217 -18.23 6.73 -10.53
N ASN A 218 -17.45 5.74 -10.96
CA ASN A 218 -16.41 5.14 -10.12
C ASN A 218 -15.02 5.66 -10.49
N GLY A 219 -14.10 5.64 -9.53
CA GLY A 219 -12.72 6.03 -9.76
C GLY A 219 -12.60 7.52 -10.02
N GLY A 220 -12.51 8.35 -8.98
CA GLY A 220 -12.37 9.80 -9.18
C GLY A 220 -11.11 10.14 -9.97
N ALA A 221 -10.02 9.39 -9.76
CA ALA A 221 -8.85 9.40 -10.64
C ALA A 221 -8.84 8.20 -11.59
N VAL A 222 -8.89 6.97 -11.09
CA VAL A 222 -8.58 5.76 -11.86
C VAL A 222 -9.76 4.82 -11.92
N SER A 223 -10.13 4.39 -13.13
CA SER A 223 -11.06 3.28 -13.37
C SER A 223 -10.32 2.15 -14.11
N THR A 224 -10.56 0.92 -13.69
CA THR A 224 -10.10 -0.27 -14.42
C THR A 224 -11.22 -1.29 -14.55
N PHE A 225 -11.19 -2.03 -15.67
CA PHE A 225 -12.14 -3.11 -15.92
C PHE A 225 -11.40 -4.34 -16.46
N PHE A 226 -11.20 -5.36 -15.61
CA PHE A 226 -10.43 -6.57 -15.89
C PHE A 226 -9.03 -6.26 -16.46
N ALA A 227 -8.35 -5.30 -15.85
CA ALA A 227 -7.01 -4.84 -16.24
C ALA A 227 -6.00 -5.01 -15.10
N ASN A 228 -4.72 -4.96 -15.42
CA ASN A 228 -3.63 -5.22 -14.48
C ASN A 228 -2.60 -4.07 -14.48
N PRO A 229 -3.00 -2.81 -14.18
CA PRO A 229 -2.03 -1.73 -14.05
C PRO A 229 -1.12 -1.94 -12.83
N SER A 230 0.08 -1.38 -12.91
CA SER A 230 1.00 -1.28 -11.78
C SER A 230 1.17 0.18 -11.39
N PHE A 231 0.93 0.50 -10.11
CA PHE A 231 1.18 1.82 -9.53
C PHE A 231 2.29 1.69 -8.48
N VAL A 232 3.40 2.37 -8.72
CA VAL A 232 4.57 2.34 -7.83
C VAL A 232 4.96 3.77 -7.45
N ALA A 233 5.07 4.02 -6.14
CA ALA A 233 5.46 5.33 -5.61
C ALA A 233 4.55 6.48 -6.08
N CYS A 234 3.26 6.19 -6.33
CA CYS A 234 2.30 7.16 -6.83
C CYS A 234 1.53 7.83 -5.68
N SER A 235 1.05 9.05 -5.91
CA SER A 235 0.21 9.80 -4.97
C SER A 235 -1.17 10.03 -5.55
N PHE A 236 -2.21 9.75 -4.77
CA PHE A 236 -3.62 10.01 -5.08
C PHE A 236 -4.17 10.95 -4.01
N ALA A 237 -4.38 12.22 -4.36
CA ALA A 237 -4.76 13.27 -3.41
C ALA A 237 -6.03 14.02 -3.84
N GLY A 238 -7.00 14.18 -2.94
CA GLY A 238 -8.17 15.05 -3.19
C GLY A 238 -9.05 14.62 -4.35
N ASN A 239 -9.00 13.34 -4.77
CA ASN A 239 -9.83 12.86 -5.87
C ASN A 239 -11.23 12.50 -5.37
N ASN A 240 -12.23 12.73 -6.21
CA ASN A 240 -13.63 12.61 -5.81
C ASN A 240 -14.46 11.79 -6.81
N ALA A 241 -15.23 10.82 -6.31
CA ALA A 241 -16.17 10.03 -7.10
C ALA A 241 -17.61 10.20 -6.59
N GLU A 242 -18.57 10.39 -7.49
CA GLU A 242 -19.99 10.44 -7.09
C GLU A 242 -20.54 9.08 -6.65
N VAL A 243 -19.88 7.96 -7.00
CA VAL A 243 -20.33 6.61 -6.63
C VAL A 243 -19.28 5.93 -5.75
N SER A 244 -18.19 5.42 -6.34
CA SER A 244 -17.23 4.57 -5.62
C SER A 244 -15.78 4.89 -5.94
N GLY A 245 -14.88 4.67 -4.98
CA GLY A 245 -13.43 4.75 -5.20
C GLY A 245 -13.00 6.16 -5.55
N GLY A 246 -12.99 7.07 -4.57
CA GLY A 246 -12.64 8.48 -4.80
C GLY A 246 -11.30 8.65 -5.49
N ALA A 247 -10.30 7.83 -5.15
CA ALA A 247 -9.09 7.69 -5.94
C ALA A 247 -9.25 6.67 -7.07
N ALA A 248 -9.52 5.42 -6.73
CA ALA A 248 -9.43 4.31 -7.69
C ALA A 248 -10.58 3.31 -7.55
N SER A 249 -11.04 2.83 -8.69
CA SER A 249 -11.98 1.72 -8.81
C SER A 249 -11.35 0.60 -9.62
N PHE A 250 -11.14 -0.55 -8.97
CA PHE A 250 -10.59 -1.75 -9.59
C PHE A 250 -11.70 -2.79 -9.74
N PHE A 251 -12.23 -2.91 -10.96
CA PHE A 251 -13.26 -3.91 -11.25
C PHE A 251 -12.62 -5.16 -11.89
N GLY A 252 -12.31 -6.15 -11.07
CA GLY A 252 -11.62 -7.37 -11.46
C GLY A 252 -10.16 -7.15 -11.84
N GLY A 253 -9.49 -8.23 -12.26
CA GLY A 253 -8.06 -8.22 -12.58
C GLY A 253 -7.17 -8.36 -11.34
N SER A 254 -5.89 -8.05 -11.52
CA SER A 254 -4.86 -8.16 -10.49
C SER A 254 -3.89 -6.97 -10.52
N PRO A 255 -4.37 -5.76 -10.18
CA PRO A 255 -3.50 -4.60 -10.08
C PRO A 255 -2.46 -4.76 -8.96
N ILE A 256 -1.30 -4.12 -9.15
CA ILE A 256 -0.25 -4.02 -8.13
C ILE A 256 -0.18 -2.57 -7.67
N VAL A 257 -0.27 -2.35 -6.36
CA VAL A 257 -0.17 -1.03 -5.75
C VAL A 257 0.92 -1.08 -4.68
N ALA A 258 2.02 -0.36 -4.90
CA ALA A 258 3.18 -0.43 -4.03
C ALA A 258 3.75 0.97 -3.72
N ALA A 259 4.04 1.22 -2.43
CA ALA A 259 4.58 2.48 -1.94
C ALA A 259 3.72 3.71 -2.32
N CYS A 260 2.40 3.53 -2.41
CA CYS A 260 1.48 4.58 -2.84
C CYS A 260 0.85 5.32 -1.66
N GLN A 261 0.42 6.55 -1.90
CA GLN A 261 -0.31 7.36 -0.92
C GLN A 261 -1.71 7.68 -1.44
N PHE A 262 -2.72 7.51 -0.59
CA PHE A 262 -4.11 7.86 -0.82
C PHE A 262 -4.54 8.82 0.28
N VAL A 263 -4.60 10.11 -0.05
CA VAL A 263 -4.82 11.18 0.90
C VAL A 263 -6.07 11.98 0.54
N ASP A 264 -6.95 12.20 1.51
CA ASP A 264 -8.14 13.06 1.37
C ASP A 264 -9.03 12.73 0.15
N ASN A 265 -9.09 11.45 -0.26
CA ASN A 265 -9.96 11.04 -1.35
C ASN A 265 -11.38 10.78 -0.83
N ALA A 266 -12.35 11.06 -1.69
CA ALA A 266 -13.75 11.11 -1.31
C ALA A 266 -14.65 10.31 -2.26
N SER A 267 -15.61 9.59 -1.71
CA SER A 267 -16.74 9.08 -2.47
C SER A 267 -18.06 9.23 -1.70
N LEU A 268 -19.19 9.15 -2.41
CA LEU A 268 -20.50 9.27 -1.77
C LEU A 268 -21.06 7.94 -1.26
N ILE A 269 -20.61 6.80 -1.80
CA ILE A 269 -21.21 5.50 -1.49
C ILE A 269 -20.17 4.50 -0.98
N PHE A 270 -19.15 4.16 -1.78
CA PHE A 270 -18.23 3.07 -1.46
C PHE A 270 -16.77 3.49 -1.60
N GLY A 271 -15.90 3.11 -0.66
CA GLY A 271 -14.46 3.27 -0.83
C GLY A 271 -14.04 4.72 -1.05
N GLY A 272 -13.82 5.49 0.01
CA GLY A 272 -13.43 6.90 -0.11
C GLY A 272 -12.14 7.06 -0.93
N ALA A 273 -11.15 6.19 -0.73
CA ALA A 273 -10.02 6.05 -1.65
C ALA A 273 -10.23 4.95 -2.70
N VAL A 274 -10.34 3.69 -2.28
CA VAL A 274 -10.31 2.55 -3.21
C VAL A 274 -11.59 1.72 -3.11
N TYR A 275 -12.17 1.43 -4.27
CA TYR A 275 -13.22 0.43 -4.44
C TYR A 275 -12.69 -0.74 -5.26
N GLU A 276 -12.87 -1.97 -4.77
CA GLU A 276 -12.44 -3.20 -5.42
C GLU A 276 -13.63 -4.18 -5.51
N SER A 277 -13.70 -4.92 -6.62
CA SER A 277 -14.72 -5.94 -6.81
C SER A 277 -14.21 -7.08 -7.71
N PHE A 278 -14.34 -8.33 -7.24
CA PHE A 278 -14.03 -9.58 -7.98
C PHE A 278 -12.56 -9.85 -8.34
N GLY A 279 -11.60 -9.05 -7.87
CA GLY A 279 -10.18 -9.15 -8.21
C GLY A 279 -9.31 -9.85 -7.17
N GLN A 280 -8.01 -9.86 -7.46
CA GLN A 280 -6.95 -10.20 -6.50
C GLN A 280 -6.02 -9.01 -6.37
N LEU A 281 -6.06 -8.33 -5.24
CA LEU A 281 -5.32 -7.08 -5.06
C LEU A 281 -4.26 -7.22 -3.97
N SER A 282 -3.05 -6.80 -4.31
CA SER A 282 -1.94 -6.71 -3.36
C SER A 282 -1.54 -5.25 -3.19
N LEU A 283 -1.59 -4.77 -1.95
CA LEU A 283 -1.14 -3.45 -1.56
C LEU A 283 0.06 -3.59 -0.61
N GLY A 284 1.19 -2.99 -1.00
CA GLY A 284 2.42 -3.02 -0.22
C GLY A 284 2.88 -1.62 0.13
N ASP A 285 3.22 -1.37 1.39
CA ASP A 285 3.83 -0.11 1.85
C ASP A 285 2.98 1.13 1.52
N CYS A 286 1.65 0.99 1.54
CA CYS A 286 0.74 2.07 1.19
C CYS A 286 0.28 2.88 2.41
N LEU A 287 0.03 4.17 2.20
CA LEU A 287 -0.62 5.06 3.17
C LEU A 287 -2.04 5.38 2.71
N PHE A 288 -3.01 5.26 3.62
CA PHE A 288 -4.38 5.72 3.47
C PHE A 288 -4.68 6.70 4.60
N ASP A 289 -4.69 7.99 4.28
CA ASP A 289 -4.82 9.06 5.26
C ASP A 289 -6.00 9.98 4.95
N GLY A 290 -6.86 10.25 5.93
CA GLY A 290 -7.92 11.24 5.80
C GLY A 290 -8.97 10.95 4.72
N ASN A 291 -9.05 9.72 4.18
CA ASN A 291 -10.03 9.41 3.15
C ASN A 291 -11.42 9.29 3.77
N PHE A 292 -12.45 9.72 3.03
CA PHE A 292 -13.78 9.83 3.59
C PHE A 292 -14.92 9.36 2.68
N VAL A 293 -15.93 8.78 3.32
CA VAL A 293 -17.23 8.50 2.71
C VAL A 293 -18.28 9.24 3.53
N VAL A 294 -18.88 10.27 2.93
CA VAL A 294 -19.98 11.01 3.55
C VAL A 294 -21.24 10.71 2.76
N ASN A 295 -21.90 9.62 3.14
CA ASN A 295 -23.17 9.26 2.54
C ASN A 295 -24.24 10.26 3.02
N SER A 296 -24.78 11.03 2.08
CA SER A 296 -25.90 11.95 2.32
C SER A 296 -27.25 11.34 1.94
N LEU A 297 -27.25 10.09 1.47
CA LEU A 297 -28.42 9.33 1.06
C LEU A 297 -28.57 8.16 2.04
N ALA A 298 -29.73 8.00 2.67
CA ALA A 298 -29.97 6.97 3.69
C ALA A 298 -30.03 5.53 3.14
N VAL A 299 -29.12 5.15 2.23
CA VAL A 299 -28.90 3.79 1.77
C VAL A 299 -27.92 3.13 2.74
N SER A 300 -28.41 2.13 3.46
CA SER A 300 -27.73 1.46 4.57
C SER A 300 -27.01 0.21 4.06
N SER A 301 -25.68 0.22 3.95
CA SER A 301 -24.81 -0.98 3.97
C SER A 301 -23.36 -0.75 3.50
N ASP A 302 -22.90 0.49 3.36
CA ASP A 302 -21.83 0.80 2.41
C ASP A 302 -20.81 1.78 3.03
N GLY A 303 -19.57 1.32 3.27
CA GLY A 303 -18.51 2.12 3.88
C GLY A 303 -17.09 1.70 3.46
N GLY A 304 -16.12 1.71 4.38
CA GLY A 304 -14.70 1.47 4.07
C GLY A 304 -14.01 2.71 3.51
N ALA A 305 -13.85 3.76 4.31
CA ALA A 305 -13.42 5.07 3.79
C ALA A 305 -12.04 5.07 3.12
N ALA A 306 -11.12 4.20 3.54
CA ALA A 306 -9.91 3.93 2.77
C ALA A 306 -10.16 2.90 1.67
N PHE A 307 -10.85 1.81 2.01
CA PHE A 307 -10.95 0.65 1.14
C PHE A 307 -12.28 -0.08 1.28
N HIS A 308 -12.92 -0.35 0.15
CA HIS A 308 -14.12 -1.19 0.06
C HIS A 308 -13.88 -2.36 -0.89
N ASN A 309 -14.24 -3.56 -0.46
CA ASN A 309 -14.22 -4.75 -1.31
C ASN A 309 -15.50 -5.59 -1.17
N ASP A 310 -16.11 -5.91 -2.32
CA ASP A 310 -17.34 -6.68 -2.45
C ASP A 310 -17.15 -8.21 -2.52
N SER A 311 -16.01 -8.72 -3.02
CA SER A 311 -15.80 -10.17 -3.15
C SER A 311 -14.38 -10.64 -3.51
N GLY A 312 -13.40 -9.74 -3.64
CA GLY A 312 -12.02 -10.07 -4.03
C GLY A 312 -11.18 -10.63 -2.89
N ASP A 313 -10.01 -11.16 -3.24
CA ASP A 313 -8.97 -11.54 -2.29
C ASP A 313 -7.96 -10.39 -2.16
N VAL A 314 -7.76 -9.88 -0.94
CA VAL A 314 -6.92 -8.70 -0.71
C VAL A 314 -5.82 -8.98 0.31
N LEU A 315 -4.60 -8.62 -0.05
CA LEU A 315 -3.45 -8.60 0.83
C LEU A 315 -3.00 -7.15 1.07
N PHE A 316 -3.01 -6.75 2.33
CA PHE A 316 -2.34 -5.54 2.81
C PHE A 316 -1.05 -5.94 3.51
N TYR A 317 0.08 -5.50 2.99
CA TYR A 317 1.39 -5.70 3.59
C TYR A 317 2.01 -4.35 3.94
N ALA A 318 2.38 -4.16 5.19
CA ALA A 318 3.03 -2.93 5.68
C ALA A 318 2.25 -1.63 5.36
N CYS A 319 0.92 -1.70 5.31
CA CYS A 319 0.07 -0.56 5.01
C CYS A 319 -0.33 0.21 6.28
N ASN A 320 -0.51 1.52 6.16
CA ASN A 320 -0.97 2.39 7.24
C ASN A 320 -2.33 3.03 6.88
N PHE A 321 -3.28 2.94 7.81
CA PHE A 321 -4.62 3.53 7.70
C PHE A 321 -4.83 4.50 8.84
N THR A 322 -4.82 5.79 8.55
CA THR A 322 -4.92 6.86 9.54
C THR A 322 -6.09 7.78 9.22
N ASP A 323 -6.83 8.17 10.24
CA ASP A 323 -7.81 9.26 10.17
C ASP A 323 -8.90 9.09 9.08
N ASN A 324 -9.19 7.84 8.67
CA ASN A 324 -10.22 7.58 7.67
C ASN A 324 -11.61 7.58 8.31
N LEU A 325 -12.58 8.19 7.63
CA LEU A 325 -13.90 8.48 8.19
C LEU A 325 -15.02 8.04 7.26
N THR A 326 -15.91 7.18 7.75
CA THR A 326 -17.19 6.90 7.08
C THR A 326 -18.38 7.19 7.99
N SER A 327 -19.48 7.62 7.41
CA SER A 327 -20.79 7.69 8.08
C SER A 327 -21.45 6.33 8.31
N ASP A 328 -20.93 5.25 7.72
CA ASP A 328 -21.49 3.89 7.77
C ASP A 328 -20.49 2.90 8.43
N ASP A 329 -20.40 1.66 7.95
CA ASP A 329 -19.54 0.59 8.47
C ASP A 329 -18.08 0.65 7.94
N GLY A 330 -17.12 0.24 8.76
CA GLY A 330 -15.72 0.07 8.35
C GLY A 330 -15.00 1.41 8.20
N GLY A 331 -14.49 1.96 9.31
CA GLY A 331 -13.84 3.28 9.32
C GLY A 331 -12.70 3.39 8.31
N ALA A 332 -11.84 2.38 8.26
CA ALA A 332 -10.85 2.23 7.19
C ALA A 332 -11.33 1.26 6.12
N ILE A 333 -11.65 0.02 6.51
CA ILE A 333 -11.87 -1.09 5.59
C ILE A 333 -13.27 -1.67 5.74
N PHE A 334 -13.94 -1.85 4.62
CA PHE A 334 -15.13 -2.67 4.49
C PHE A 334 -14.83 -3.87 3.59
N GLN A 335 -15.00 -5.08 4.12
CA GLN A 335 -14.83 -6.34 3.40
C GLN A 335 -16.17 -7.11 3.39
N ARG A 336 -16.62 -7.48 2.19
CA ARG A 336 -17.77 -8.36 1.97
C ARG A 336 -17.32 -9.53 1.11
N ASP A 337 -17.74 -10.73 1.50
CA ASP A 337 -17.35 -11.98 0.86
C ASP A 337 -15.80 -12.10 0.66
N GLY A 338 -15.29 -13.14 -0.01
CA GLY A 338 -13.84 -13.27 -0.27
C GLY A 338 -12.94 -13.42 0.97
N SER A 339 -11.67 -13.02 0.84
CA SER A 339 -10.67 -13.11 1.90
C SER A 339 -9.82 -11.84 2.04
N MET A 340 -9.44 -11.52 3.28
CA MET A 340 -8.61 -10.36 3.59
C MET A 340 -7.46 -10.76 4.52
N GLN A 341 -6.24 -10.41 4.12
CA GLN A 341 -5.03 -10.59 4.91
C GLN A 341 -4.42 -9.23 5.22
N LEU A 342 -4.16 -8.97 6.49
CA LEU A 342 -3.40 -7.83 6.95
C LEU A 342 -2.13 -8.33 7.62
N GLU A 343 -0.99 -7.93 7.08
CA GLU A 343 0.32 -8.24 7.61
C GLU A 343 1.10 -6.96 7.83
N ARG A 344 1.66 -6.79 9.04
CA ARG A 344 2.49 -5.64 9.39
C ARG A 344 1.79 -4.29 9.19
N CYS A 345 0.46 -4.28 9.27
CA CYS A 345 -0.34 -3.09 9.04
C CYS A 345 -0.55 -2.30 10.33
N VAL A 346 -0.78 -1.01 10.15
CA VAL A 346 -1.13 -0.09 11.24
C VAL A 346 -2.46 0.57 10.91
N MET A 347 -3.37 0.58 11.88
CA MET A 347 -4.69 1.21 11.77
C MET A 347 -4.93 2.10 12.97
N ARG A 348 -4.92 3.42 12.76
CA ARG A 348 -5.07 4.41 13.83
C ARG A 348 -6.17 5.42 13.56
N ASN A 349 -6.90 5.76 14.61
CA ASN A 349 -7.91 6.83 14.62
C ASN A 349 -8.91 6.79 13.45
N ASN A 350 -9.28 5.60 12.97
CA ASN A 350 -10.31 5.46 11.96
C ASN A 350 -11.69 5.48 12.64
N PHE A 351 -12.68 6.05 11.95
CA PHE A 351 -14.02 6.27 12.50
C PHE A 351 -15.10 5.70 11.59
N ALA A 352 -15.96 4.87 12.18
CA ALA A 352 -17.20 4.39 11.58
C ALA A 352 -18.43 4.99 12.26
N GLY A 353 -19.32 5.57 11.47
CA GLY A 353 -20.63 6.02 11.90
C GLY A 353 -21.53 4.88 12.36
N GLU A 354 -21.26 3.63 11.96
CA GLU A 354 -21.98 2.44 12.40
C GLU A 354 -21.07 1.41 13.10
N ARG A 355 -20.59 0.37 12.42
CA ARG A 355 -19.84 -0.76 13.01
C ARG A 355 -18.43 -0.85 12.44
N GLY A 356 -17.51 -1.42 13.22
CA GLY A 356 -16.16 -1.70 12.73
C GLY A 356 -15.32 -0.44 12.57
N GLY A 357 -14.90 0.16 13.69
CA GLY A 357 -14.23 1.47 13.68
C GLY A 357 -12.96 1.49 12.84
N ALA A 358 -12.21 0.38 12.77
CA ALA A 358 -11.20 0.20 11.73
C ALA A 358 -11.75 -0.67 10.58
N ILE A 359 -12.27 -1.85 10.93
CA ILE A 359 -12.64 -2.89 9.97
C ILE A 359 -14.07 -3.33 10.21
N TYR A 360 -14.87 -3.35 9.15
CA TYR A 360 -16.09 -4.14 9.07
C TYR A 360 -15.90 -5.29 8.08
N SER A 361 -16.36 -6.48 8.47
CA SER A 361 -16.32 -7.66 7.61
C SER A 361 -17.61 -8.48 7.68
N THR A 362 -18.07 -8.96 6.53
CA THR A 362 -19.24 -9.85 6.44
C THR A 362 -19.03 -10.99 5.44
N ASN A 363 -19.28 -12.22 5.89
CA ASN A 363 -19.12 -13.46 5.11
C ASN A 363 -17.71 -13.68 4.53
N SER A 364 -16.68 -13.08 5.13
CA SER A 364 -15.30 -13.11 4.63
C SER A 364 -14.35 -13.80 5.59
N SER A 365 -13.27 -14.41 5.08
CA SER A 365 -12.18 -14.89 5.95
C SER A 365 -11.20 -13.76 6.23
N ILE A 366 -10.94 -13.47 7.50
CA ILE A 366 -9.98 -12.43 7.91
C ILE A 366 -8.78 -13.06 8.62
N GLU A 367 -7.59 -12.66 8.18
CA GLU A 367 -6.33 -13.00 8.81
C GLU A 367 -5.54 -11.73 9.13
N ILE A 368 -5.19 -11.53 10.40
CA ILE A 368 -4.46 -10.35 10.88
C ILE A 368 -3.19 -10.81 11.58
N ARG A 369 -2.02 -10.36 11.11
CA ARG A 369 -0.70 -10.77 11.63
C ARG A 369 0.20 -9.56 11.86
N THR A 370 0.83 -9.49 13.02
CA THR A 370 1.81 -8.44 13.33
C THR A 370 1.25 -7.04 13.06
N CYS A 371 -0.02 -6.80 13.42
CA CYS A 371 -0.70 -5.53 13.17
C CYS A 371 -0.89 -4.74 14.46
N SER A 372 -0.90 -3.41 14.34
CA SER A 372 -1.26 -2.48 15.42
C SER A 372 -2.58 -1.79 15.08
N ILE A 373 -3.62 -2.02 15.88
CA ILE A 373 -4.97 -1.46 15.70
C ILE A 373 -5.32 -0.64 16.94
N LEU A 374 -5.26 0.69 16.81
CA LEU A 374 -5.19 1.61 17.94
C LEU A 374 -6.15 2.80 17.81
N GLY A 375 -6.91 3.09 18.86
CA GLY A 375 -7.71 4.32 18.92
C GLY A 375 -8.83 4.42 17.89
N ASN A 376 -9.25 3.33 17.26
CA ASN A 376 -10.32 3.34 16.27
C ASN A 376 -11.69 3.35 16.96
N SER A 377 -12.70 3.96 16.35
CA SER A 377 -14.00 4.19 16.99
C SER A 377 -15.21 3.87 16.10
N ALA A 378 -16.22 3.25 16.70
CA ALA A 378 -17.52 2.96 16.08
C ALA A 378 -18.68 3.45 16.97
N THR A 379 -19.75 3.99 16.38
CA THR A 379 -20.94 4.38 17.16
C THR A 379 -21.84 3.20 17.54
N GLN A 380 -21.63 2.03 16.94
CA GLN A 380 -22.33 0.79 17.29
C GLN A 380 -21.35 -0.23 17.88
N ASN A 381 -20.95 -1.25 17.12
CA ASN A 381 -20.22 -2.41 17.62
C ASN A 381 -18.84 -2.53 16.97
N GLY A 382 -17.87 -3.11 17.69
CA GLY A 382 -16.53 -3.40 17.16
C GLY A 382 -15.73 -2.14 16.93
N GLY A 383 -15.11 -1.57 17.96
CA GLY A 383 -14.30 -0.36 17.81
C GLY A 383 -13.07 -0.57 16.93
N ALA A 384 -12.42 -1.73 17.04
CA ALA A 384 -11.42 -2.16 16.06
C ALA A 384 -12.08 -2.92 14.91
N LEU A 385 -12.74 -4.03 15.21
CA LEU A 385 -13.26 -4.96 14.21
C LEU A 385 -14.70 -5.35 14.54
N CYS A 386 -15.60 -5.21 13.57
CA CYS A 386 -16.89 -5.87 13.57
C CYS A 386 -16.93 -6.94 12.48
N ASN A 387 -17.12 -8.19 12.87
CA ASN A 387 -17.15 -9.34 11.97
C ASN A 387 -18.49 -10.09 12.03
N VAL A 388 -19.02 -10.45 10.87
CA VAL A 388 -20.30 -11.15 10.73
C VAL A 388 -20.11 -12.37 9.83
N ASN A 389 -20.35 -13.57 10.35
CA ASN A 389 -20.42 -14.83 9.58
C ASN A 389 -19.14 -15.24 8.82
N GLY A 390 -17.97 -14.75 9.21
CA GLY A 390 -16.68 -15.09 8.61
C GLY A 390 -15.63 -15.47 9.66
N PRO A 391 -14.75 -16.47 9.45
CA PRO A 391 -13.73 -16.81 10.44
C PRO A 391 -12.71 -15.67 10.59
N VAL A 392 -12.26 -15.45 11.83
CA VAL A 392 -11.21 -14.48 12.13
C VAL A 392 -10.05 -15.22 12.79
N THR A 393 -8.86 -15.08 12.19
CA THR A 393 -7.61 -15.52 12.80
C THR A 393 -6.73 -14.30 13.03
N MET A 394 -6.23 -14.14 14.25
CA MET A 394 -5.35 -13.02 14.60
C MET A 394 -4.13 -13.53 15.34
N LEU A 395 -2.94 -13.14 14.88
CA LEU A 395 -1.68 -13.54 15.47
C LEU A 395 -0.79 -12.34 15.76
N ARG A 396 -0.12 -12.36 16.91
CA ARG A 396 0.99 -11.44 17.22
C ARG A 396 0.64 -9.97 16.98
N SER A 397 -0.58 -9.57 17.34
CA SER A 397 -1.10 -8.24 17.05
C SER A 397 -1.48 -7.49 18.33
N THR A 398 -1.49 -6.17 18.26
CA THR A 398 -1.77 -5.27 19.39
C THR A 398 -3.02 -4.45 19.11
N ILE A 399 -4.07 -4.65 19.91
CA ILE A 399 -5.40 -4.05 19.75
C ILE A 399 -5.72 -3.25 21.01
N VAL A 400 -5.56 -1.94 20.91
CA VAL A 400 -5.49 -1.07 22.09
C VAL A 400 -6.38 0.16 21.95
N ASN A 401 -7.03 0.56 23.03
CA ASN A 401 -7.81 1.80 23.13
C ASN A 401 -8.86 2.03 22.03
N ASN A 402 -9.37 0.96 21.42
CA ASN A 402 -10.46 1.08 20.45
C ASN A 402 -11.81 1.20 21.17
N ARG A 403 -12.75 1.92 20.56
CA ARG A 403 -14.01 2.30 21.20
C ARG A 403 -15.24 1.90 20.39
N ALA A 404 -16.19 1.28 21.06
CA ALA A 404 -17.55 1.08 20.54
C ALA A 404 -18.54 1.76 21.49
N THR A 405 -19.60 2.39 21.00
CA THR A 405 -20.63 2.93 21.92
C THR A 405 -21.56 1.84 22.46
N LEU A 406 -21.68 0.70 21.76
CA LEU A 406 -22.54 -0.41 22.18
C LEU A 406 -21.73 -1.60 22.74
N LEU A 407 -21.16 -2.43 21.88
CA LEU A 407 -20.54 -3.70 22.30
C LEU A 407 -19.21 -3.98 21.59
N GLY A 408 -18.26 -4.55 22.33
CA GLY A 408 -16.98 -5.00 21.79
C GLY A 408 -16.11 -3.81 21.36
N GLY A 409 -15.54 -3.11 22.33
CA GLY A 409 -14.62 -2.00 22.06
C GLY A 409 -13.46 -2.43 21.19
N GLY A 410 -12.92 -3.64 21.41
CA GLY A 410 -11.97 -4.26 20.51
C GLY A 410 -12.69 -4.92 19.35
N ILE A 411 -13.09 -6.17 19.55
CA ILE A 411 -13.73 -6.99 18.51
C ILE A 411 -15.18 -7.28 18.88
N HIS A 412 -16.09 -7.16 17.91
CA HIS A 412 -17.42 -7.73 17.95
C HIS A 412 -17.55 -8.80 16.84
N SER A 413 -17.92 -10.04 17.18
CA SER A 413 -18.05 -11.12 16.20
C SER A 413 -19.37 -11.90 16.36
N THR A 414 -19.91 -12.40 15.25
CA THR A 414 -21.16 -13.19 15.20
C THR A 414 -21.02 -14.38 14.26
N GLY A 415 -21.56 -15.53 14.67
CA GLY A 415 -21.84 -16.68 13.80
C GLY A 415 -20.70 -17.67 13.56
N VAL A 416 -19.51 -17.44 14.13
CA VAL A 416 -18.27 -18.17 13.79
C VAL A 416 -17.29 -18.30 14.95
N THR A 417 -16.20 -19.05 14.73
CA THR A 417 -15.07 -19.15 15.64
C THR A 417 -14.07 -18.00 15.39
N VAL A 418 -13.61 -17.36 16.47
CA VAL A 418 -12.49 -16.42 16.47
C VAL A 418 -11.27 -17.09 17.10
N SER A 419 -10.15 -17.16 16.37
CA SER A 419 -8.91 -17.77 16.84
C SER A 419 -7.86 -16.68 17.09
N LEU A 420 -7.42 -16.56 18.34
CA LEU A 420 -6.53 -15.50 18.80
C LEU A 420 -5.28 -16.13 19.41
N ASN A 421 -4.11 -15.80 18.86
CA ASN A 421 -2.83 -16.31 19.34
C ASN A 421 -1.80 -15.20 19.53
N SER A 422 -1.15 -15.14 20.70
CA SER A 422 -0.04 -14.21 20.96
C SER A 422 -0.43 -12.72 20.76
N ASN A 423 -1.68 -12.33 21.06
CA ASN A 423 -2.17 -10.96 20.87
C ASN A 423 -2.28 -10.17 22.18
N ILE A 424 -2.20 -8.85 22.10
CA ILE A 424 -2.52 -7.93 23.19
C ILE A 424 -3.89 -7.29 22.94
N PHE A 425 -4.79 -7.41 23.91
CA PHE A 425 -6.05 -6.67 23.98
C PHE A 425 -6.13 -5.85 25.26
N TRP A 426 -6.03 -4.52 25.13
CA TRP A 426 -5.92 -3.66 26.30
C TRP A 426 -6.61 -2.31 26.13
N GLY A 427 -7.34 -1.85 27.14
CA GLY A 427 -7.94 -0.51 27.14
C GLY A 427 -9.10 -0.32 26.16
N ASN A 428 -9.50 -1.36 25.42
CA ASN A 428 -10.63 -1.25 24.52
C ASN A 428 -11.94 -1.07 25.32
N LEU A 429 -12.76 -0.11 24.89
CA LEU A 429 -13.88 0.45 25.63
C LEU A 429 -15.20 0.21 24.90
N ASP A 430 -16.19 -0.34 25.61
CA ASP A 430 -17.59 -0.34 25.19
C ASP A 430 -18.54 0.22 26.26
N ALA A 431 -19.85 0.09 26.06
CA ALA A 431 -20.85 0.54 27.03
C ALA A 431 -20.69 -0.08 28.43
N MET A 432 -19.99 -1.20 28.54
CA MET A 432 -19.77 -1.96 29.76
C MET A 432 -18.40 -1.68 30.41
N GLY A 433 -17.63 -0.70 29.88
CA GLY A 433 -16.31 -0.33 30.35
C GLY A 433 -15.20 -1.03 29.57
N THR A 434 -14.16 -1.50 30.26
CA THR A 434 -12.96 -2.10 29.66
C THR A 434 -12.72 -3.54 30.15
N ASN A 435 -13.80 -4.29 30.42
CA ASN A 435 -13.67 -5.67 30.90
C ASN A 435 -13.36 -6.65 29.74
N GLU A 436 -13.25 -7.95 30.02
CA GLU A 436 -12.96 -8.99 29.01
C GLU A 436 -13.94 -8.96 27.83
N ASN A 437 -15.24 -8.76 28.08
CA ASN A 437 -16.24 -8.65 27.01
C ASN A 437 -16.10 -7.37 26.17
N SER A 438 -15.49 -6.33 26.73
CA SER A 438 -15.16 -5.09 26.00
C SER A 438 -13.96 -5.29 25.09
N GLN A 439 -13.10 -6.27 25.37
CA GLN A 439 -11.99 -6.66 24.50
C GLN A 439 -12.49 -7.50 23.32
N LEU A 440 -13.33 -8.50 23.59
CA LEU A 440 -13.99 -9.33 22.59
C LEU A 440 -15.43 -9.62 23.00
N ARG A 441 -16.38 -9.23 22.16
CA ARG A 441 -17.80 -9.60 22.27
C ARG A 441 -18.17 -10.63 21.22
N LEU A 442 -18.75 -11.74 21.66
CA LEU A 442 -19.43 -12.70 20.78
C LEU A 442 -20.95 -12.58 20.93
N ALA A 443 -21.65 -12.25 19.85
CA ALA A 443 -23.12 -12.35 19.82
C ALA A 443 -23.58 -13.81 19.67
N SER A 444 -22.79 -14.60 18.93
CA SER A 444 -22.90 -16.05 18.79
C SER A 444 -21.56 -16.61 18.30
N GLY A 445 -21.36 -17.93 18.37
CA GLY A 445 -20.10 -18.57 18.01
C GLY A 445 -19.21 -18.84 19.22
N SER A 446 -17.90 -18.95 18.99
CA SER A 446 -16.91 -19.22 20.04
C SER A 446 -15.61 -18.46 19.78
N ALA A 447 -14.78 -18.35 20.81
CA ALA A 447 -13.42 -17.82 20.67
C ALA A 447 -12.44 -18.71 21.41
N VAL A 448 -11.21 -18.78 20.90
CA VAL A 448 -10.08 -19.44 21.54
C VAL A 448 -8.97 -18.40 21.70
N PHE A 449 -8.44 -18.29 22.91
CA PHE A 449 -7.31 -17.42 23.21
C PHE A 449 -6.14 -18.28 23.65
N ASP A 450 -5.05 -18.25 22.89
CA ASP A 450 -3.81 -18.92 23.23
C ASP A 450 -2.70 -17.87 23.36
N PHE A 451 -1.97 -17.88 24.47
CA PHE A 451 -0.83 -16.98 24.74
C PHE A 451 -1.16 -15.49 24.56
N CYS A 452 -2.39 -15.06 24.85
CA CYS A 452 -2.80 -13.66 24.71
C CYS A 452 -2.68 -12.89 26.02
N CYS A 453 -2.41 -11.59 25.94
CA CYS A 453 -2.54 -10.66 27.07
C CYS A 453 -3.86 -9.90 26.96
N VAL A 454 -4.77 -10.13 27.91
CA VAL A 454 -6.16 -9.65 27.81
C VAL A 454 -6.58 -8.92 29.08
N MET A 455 -7.00 -7.66 28.94
CA MET A 455 -7.54 -6.89 30.05
C MET A 455 -8.79 -7.55 30.64
N GLY A 456 -8.74 -7.79 31.96
CA GLY A 456 -9.87 -8.35 32.70
C GLY A 456 -10.12 -9.84 32.45
N TRP A 457 -9.14 -10.56 31.89
CA TRP A 457 -9.23 -12.00 31.61
C TRP A 457 -9.78 -12.82 32.78
N THR A 458 -10.92 -13.48 32.57
CA THR A 458 -11.56 -14.35 33.57
C THR A 458 -11.30 -15.83 33.34
N GLY A 459 -10.75 -16.20 32.17
CA GLY A 459 -10.63 -17.60 31.75
C GLY A 459 -11.94 -18.21 31.25
N ALA A 460 -12.91 -17.37 30.85
CA ALA A 460 -14.18 -17.82 30.31
C ALA A 460 -14.05 -18.49 28.93
N HIS A 461 -13.01 -18.16 28.18
CA HIS A 461 -12.73 -18.74 26.87
C HIS A 461 -11.65 -19.85 26.96
N PRO A 462 -11.76 -20.90 26.12
CA PRO A 462 -10.75 -21.94 26.02
C PRO A 462 -9.41 -21.43 25.49
N GLY A 463 -8.38 -22.25 25.71
CA GLY A 463 -6.98 -21.98 25.33
C GLY A 463 -6.08 -21.80 26.55
N GLY A 464 -4.77 -21.74 26.33
CA GLY A 464 -3.74 -21.78 27.38
C GLY A 464 -2.73 -20.63 27.28
N GLY A 465 -1.99 -20.38 28.36
CA GLY A 465 -0.88 -19.42 28.35
C GLY A 465 -1.27 -17.94 28.42
N ASN A 466 -2.55 -17.62 28.66
CA ASN A 466 -3.03 -16.23 28.67
C ASN A 466 -2.60 -15.44 29.93
N ILE A 467 -2.38 -14.15 29.75
CA ILE A 467 -1.92 -13.20 30.78
C ILE A 467 -3.05 -12.21 31.10
N ALA A 468 -3.45 -12.17 32.37
CA ALA A 468 -4.45 -11.21 32.88
C ALA A 468 -3.84 -9.88 33.36
N GLY A 469 -2.53 -9.87 33.63
CA GLY A 469 -1.80 -8.68 34.07
C GLY A 469 -1.56 -7.68 32.92
N PRO A 470 -1.23 -6.42 33.25
CA PRO A 470 -0.99 -5.40 32.24
C PRO A 470 0.21 -5.73 31.34
N PRO A 471 0.15 -5.39 30.05
CA PRO A 471 1.26 -5.56 29.12
C PRO A 471 2.41 -4.57 29.38
N MET A 472 2.25 -3.62 30.31
CA MET A 472 3.28 -2.65 30.68
C MET A 472 3.81 -1.87 29.47
N MET A 473 2.93 -1.25 28.68
CA MET A 473 3.33 -0.44 27.51
C MET A 473 4.08 0.84 27.92
N VAL A 474 4.90 1.38 27.00
CA VAL A 474 5.65 2.64 27.15
C VAL A 474 4.69 3.78 27.51
N ASP A 475 3.78 4.10 26.59
CA ASP A 475 2.74 5.11 26.74
C ASP A 475 1.65 4.90 25.68
N ALA A 476 0.54 4.25 26.03
CA ALA A 476 -0.44 3.76 25.05
C ALA A 476 -1.34 4.86 24.43
N ASP A 477 -1.34 6.05 25.03
CA ASP A 477 -2.19 7.19 24.67
C ASP A 477 -1.32 8.43 24.37
N GLY A 478 0.00 8.23 24.27
CA GLY A 478 0.98 9.27 24.04
C GLY A 478 1.05 10.36 25.14
N PRO A 479 2.06 11.24 25.03
CA PRO A 479 2.16 12.46 25.84
C PRO A 479 0.91 13.34 25.87
N ASP A 480 0.09 13.35 24.81
CA ASP A 480 -1.14 14.15 24.76
C ASP A 480 -2.35 13.50 25.48
N ASN A 481 -2.24 12.23 25.86
CA ASN A 481 -3.30 11.40 26.47
C ASN A 481 -4.53 11.23 25.56
N ILE A 482 -4.33 11.21 24.24
CA ILE A 482 -5.34 10.98 23.23
C ILE A 482 -4.92 9.75 22.43
N ALA A 483 -5.56 8.61 22.69
CA ALA A 483 -5.28 7.41 21.89
C ALA A 483 -5.65 7.62 20.41
N GLY A 484 -4.90 6.94 19.53
CA GLY A 484 -5.02 6.98 18.08
C GLY A 484 -4.08 7.97 17.40
N THR A 485 -3.27 8.71 18.14
CA THR A 485 -2.39 9.75 17.62
C THR A 485 -1.00 9.22 17.28
N ALA A 486 -0.20 10.03 16.59
CA ALA A 486 1.14 9.64 16.15
C ALA A 486 2.16 9.50 17.31
N ASP A 487 1.87 10.05 18.49
CA ASP A 487 2.72 9.98 19.67
C ASP A 487 2.44 8.77 20.58
N ASP A 488 1.44 7.96 20.25
CA ASP A 488 1.18 6.69 20.92
C ASP A 488 2.37 5.71 20.80
N ASN A 489 2.68 5.06 21.92
CA ASN A 489 3.76 4.11 22.02
C ASN A 489 3.36 2.83 22.78
N VAL A 490 2.83 1.88 22.01
CA VAL A 490 2.37 0.56 22.50
C VAL A 490 3.49 -0.48 22.64
N ARG A 491 4.77 -0.08 22.57
CA ARG A 491 5.91 -0.97 22.83
C ARG A 491 5.96 -1.37 24.29
N LEU A 492 6.55 -2.52 24.59
CA LEU A 492 6.65 -3.05 25.95
C LEU A 492 7.74 -2.34 26.77
N LYS A 493 7.52 -2.17 28.08
CA LYS A 493 8.54 -1.76 29.06
C LYS A 493 9.32 -3.00 29.56
N PRO A 494 10.55 -2.79 30.08
CA PRO A 494 11.23 -3.82 30.86
C PRO A 494 10.29 -4.35 31.95
N THR A 495 10.33 -5.68 32.18
CA THR A 495 9.46 -6.44 33.10
C THR A 495 8.03 -6.73 32.64
N SER A 496 7.66 -6.42 31.40
CA SER A 496 6.40 -6.92 30.86
C SER A 496 6.41 -8.46 30.82
N LEU A 497 5.30 -9.07 31.24
CA LEU A 497 5.12 -10.52 31.09
C LEU A 497 4.84 -10.93 29.63
N CYS A 498 4.60 -9.97 28.74
CA CYS A 498 4.42 -10.23 27.32
C CYS A 498 5.75 -10.53 26.62
N ILE A 499 6.88 -10.17 27.22
CA ILE A 499 8.22 -10.47 26.71
C ILE A 499 8.46 -11.98 26.81
N ASN A 500 8.82 -12.61 25.68
CA ASN A 500 8.96 -14.05 25.48
C ASN A 500 7.72 -14.85 25.92
N GLY A 501 6.55 -14.20 25.93
CA GLY A 501 5.29 -14.78 26.41
C GLY A 501 4.47 -15.46 25.33
N GLY A 502 4.88 -15.38 24.06
CA GLY A 502 4.12 -15.90 22.92
C GLY A 502 4.07 -17.43 22.86
N ASP A 503 3.36 -17.94 21.88
CA ASP A 503 3.19 -19.38 21.67
C ASP A 503 4.43 -20.01 21.02
N PRO A 504 5.20 -20.88 21.72
CA PRO A 504 6.39 -21.52 21.17
C PRO A 504 6.07 -22.55 20.08
N SER A 505 4.81 -23.00 19.96
CA SER A 505 4.36 -23.94 18.93
C SER A 505 3.91 -23.26 17.63
N ASN A 506 3.78 -21.93 17.65
CA ASN A 506 3.29 -21.12 16.54
C ASN A 506 4.34 -20.08 16.10
N ALA A 507 5.51 -20.60 15.72
CA ALA A 507 6.60 -19.79 15.22
C ALA A 507 6.18 -18.97 13.97
N PRO A 508 6.65 -17.72 13.83
CA PRO A 508 6.44 -16.91 12.63
C PRO A 508 6.90 -17.66 11.38
N PRO A 509 6.11 -17.65 10.30
CA PRO A 509 6.57 -18.18 9.03
C PRO A 509 7.70 -17.32 8.46
N PRO A 510 8.54 -17.85 7.54
CA PRO A 510 9.59 -17.07 6.88
C PRO A 510 9.09 -15.82 6.12
N SER A 511 7.80 -15.76 5.78
CA SER A 511 7.17 -14.58 5.17
C SER A 511 7.00 -13.41 6.16
N GLU A 512 7.08 -13.68 7.46
CA GLU A 512 6.93 -12.72 8.56
C GLU A 512 8.22 -12.66 9.39
N PRO A 513 9.34 -12.18 8.81
CA PRO A 513 10.66 -12.29 9.46
C PRO A 513 10.83 -11.34 10.64
N ALA A 514 10.06 -10.24 10.68
CA ALA A 514 10.25 -9.15 11.61
C ALA A 514 8.92 -8.61 12.17
N ASP A 515 9.03 -7.82 13.24
CA ASP A 515 7.95 -7.06 13.89
C ASP A 515 7.75 -5.67 13.25
N LEU A 516 6.84 -4.86 13.78
CA LEU A 516 6.59 -3.52 13.23
C LEU A 516 7.78 -2.54 13.31
N ASP A 517 8.78 -2.79 14.16
CA ASP A 517 10.03 -2.01 14.23
C ASP A 517 11.13 -2.54 13.30
N GLY A 518 10.88 -3.67 12.63
CA GLY A 518 11.87 -4.33 11.80
C GLY A 518 12.84 -5.22 12.58
N LEU A 519 12.56 -5.48 13.86
CA LEU A 519 13.29 -6.45 14.69
C LEU A 519 12.86 -7.88 14.33
N PRO A 520 13.77 -8.87 14.31
CA PRO A 520 13.41 -10.27 14.09
C PRO A 520 12.31 -10.73 15.05
N ARG A 521 11.30 -11.46 14.55
CA ARG A 521 10.17 -11.91 15.41
C ARG A 521 10.59 -12.90 16.50
N ILE A 522 11.71 -13.60 16.36
CA ILE A 522 12.21 -14.50 17.40
C ILE A 522 13.48 -13.86 17.98
N MET A 523 13.36 -13.28 19.18
CA MET A 523 14.49 -12.79 19.97
C MET A 523 14.50 -13.50 21.31
N GLY A 524 15.41 -14.48 21.50
CA GLY A 524 15.45 -15.25 22.74
C GLY A 524 14.45 -16.39 22.80
N CYS A 525 14.32 -17.10 21.67
CA CYS A 525 13.54 -18.33 21.41
C CYS A 525 12.05 -18.27 21.14
N VAL A 526 11.33 -17.31 21.70
CA VAL A 526 9.89 -17.22 21.53
C VAL A 526 9.55 -15.80 21.11
N VAL A 527 8.48 -15.65 20.36
CA VAL A 527 7.95 -14.33 20.02
C VAL A 527 7.43 -13.64 21.28
N ASP A 528 7.55 -12.33 21.34
CA ASP A 528 6.77 -11.52 22.27
C ASP A 528 5.28 -11.57 21.91
N ILE A 529 4.42 -11.45 22.93
CA ILE A 529 2.98 -11.24 22.71
C ILE A 529 2.79 -9.83 22.17
N GLY A 530 2.11 -9.71 21.03
CA GLY A 530 1.80 -8.44 20.38
C GLY A 530 2.63 -8.16 19.11
N ALA A 531 2.45 -6.96 18.59
CA ALA A 531 2.97 -6.53 17.29
C ALA A 531 4.44 -6.06 17.30
N TYR A 532 5.02 -5.91 18.49
CA TYR A 532 6.37 -5.39 18.71
C TYR A 532 7.13 -6.34 19.61
N GLU A 533 8.37 -6.61 19.25
CA GLU A 533 9.33 -7.35 20.05
C GLU A 533 10.13 -6.37 20.93
N PHE A 534 10.44 -6.79 22.14
CA PHE A 534 11.19 -6.01 23.09
C PHE A 534 12.69 -6.22 22.92
N TYR A 535 13.42 -5.13 22.70
CA TYR A 535 14.87 -5.15 22.52
C TYR A 535 15.56 -4.21 23.52
N THR A 536 16.55 -4.73 24.25
CA THR A 536 17.37 -3.94 25.20
C THR A 536 18.68 -3.42 24.60
N GLY A 537 18.98 -3.70 23.33
CA GLY A 537 20.30 -3.43 22.73
C GLY A 537 21.28 -4.61 22.81
N ILE A 538 20.88 -5.68 23.49
CA ILE A 538 21.57 -6.95 23.60
C ILE A 538 20.46 -7.97 23.35
N ALA A 539 20.54 -8.80 22.31
CA ALA A 539 19.50 -9.82 22.18
C ALA A 539 19.66 -10.79 23.36
N HIS A 540 18.59 -10.96 24.13
CA HIS A 540 18.51 -12.02 25.11
C HIS A 540 18.41 -13.30 24.26
N SER A 541 19.22 -14.35 24.42
CA SER A 541 19.42 -15.08 25.68
C SER A 541 20.70 -15.92 25.65
N GLY A 542 21.56 -15.87 26.67
CA GLY A 542 22.67 -16.81 26.86
C GLY A 542 22.36 -17.94 27.87
N ASP A 543 21.11 -18.07 28.32
CA ASP A 543 20.67 -19.03 29.34
C ASP A 543 19.98 -20.22 28.66
N LEU A 544 20.79 -21.22 28.29
CA LEU A 544 20.39 -22.36 27.49
C LEU A 544 19.79 -23.49 28.32
N ASP A 545 20.01 -23.49 29.64
CA ASP A 545 19.37 -24.43 30.56
C ASP A 545 18.10 -23.88 31.25
N GLY A 546 17.82 -22.59 31.07
CA GLY A 546 16.60 -21.91 31.52
C GLY A 546 16.53 -21.70 33.03
N ASN A 547 17.68 -21.67 33.71
CA ASN A 547 17.77 -21.52 35.15
C ASN A 547 17.81 -20.06 35.64
N GLY A 548 17.87 -19.11 34.70
CA GLY A 548 17.94 -17.67 34.94
C GLY A 548 19.36 -17.11 35.02
N ALA A 549 20.41 -17.89 34.75
CA ALA A 549 21.81 -17.45 34.85
C ALA A 549 22.67 -18.00 33.71
N VAL A 550 23.35 -17.11 32.97
CA VAL A 550 24.34 -17.49 31.94
C VAL A 550 25.63 -17.95 32.61
N ASN A 551 25.91 -19.24 32.55
CA ASN A 551 27.00 -19.87 33.30
C ASN A 551 27.72 -20.98 32.49
N GLY A 552 28.59 -21.75 33.15
CA GLY A 552 29.39 -22.80 32.49
C GLY A 552 28.56 -23.97 31.93
N LEU A 553 27.35 -24.20 32.43
CA LEU A 553 26.41 -25.16 31.86
C LEU A 553 25.88 -24.66 30.51
N ASP A 554 25.54 -23.38 30.42
CA ASP A 554 25.10 -22.76 29.17
C ASP A 554 26.20 -22.75 28.12
N ALA A 555 27.46 -22.58 28.52
CA ALA A 555 28.59 -22.63 27.58
C ALA A 555 28.72 -24.02 26.92
N SER A 556 28.40 -25.08 27.68
CA SER A 556 28.41 -26.44 27.16
C SER A 556 27.25 -26.69 26.19
N LEU A 557 26.07 -26.13 26.48
CA LEU A 557 24.90 -26.20 25.60
C LEU A 557 25.08 -25.34 24.35
N PHE A 558 25.75 -24.20 24.46
CA PHE A 558 26.01 -23.28 23.36
C PHE A 558 26.99 -23.91 22.38
N THR A 559 28.03 -24.57 22.91
CA THR A 559 28.96 -25.38 22.11
C THR A 559 28.23 -26.50 21.36
N ASN A 560 27.22 -27.13 21.98
CA ASN A 560 26.41 -28.14 21.29
C ASN A 560 25.56 -27.51 20.18
N ALA A 561 24.96 -26.34 20.42
CA ALA A 561 24.19 -25.60 19.41
C ALA A 561 25.05 -25.20 18.19
N MET A 562 26.26 -24.68 18.42
CA MET A 562 27.25 -24.40 17.37
C MET A 562 27.62 -25.63 16.52
N LEU A 563 27.51 -26.83 17.10
CA LEU A 563 27.80 -28.10 16.43
C LEU A 563 26.57 -28.72 15.76
N GLY A 564 25.40 -28.08 15.80
CA GLY A 564 24.17 -28.66 15.28
C GLY A 564 23.59 -29.76 16.19
N ILE A 565 23.95 -29.80 17.47
CA ILE A 565 23.60 -30.85 18.42
C ILE A 565 22.64 -30.30 19.49
N GLY A 566 21.40 -30.78 19.51
CA GLY A 566 20.41 -30.40 20.52
C GLY A 566 18.99 -30.37 19.98
N PRO A 567 17.98 -30.18 20.85
CA PRO A 567 16.62 -29.84 20.43
C PRO A 567 16.57 -28.47 19.72
N PRO A 568 15.59 -28.23 18.84
CA PRO A 568 15.39 -26.96 18.13
C PRO A 568 15.45 -25.71 19.02
N ALA A 569 14.89 -25.82 20.23
CA ALA A 569 14.89 -24.74 21.22
C ALA A 569 16.30 -24.33 21.70
N PHE A 570 17.33 -25.17 21.55
CA PHE A 570 18.70 -24.78 21.94
C PHE A 570 19.34 -23.85 20.91
N PHE A 571 19.01 -24.02 19.63
CA PHE A 571 19.58 -23.20 18.58
C PHE A 571 19.02 -21.78 18.60
N CYS A 572 17.76 -21.59 19.00
CA CYS A 572 17.19 -20.26 19.12
C CYS A 572 17.70 -19.47 20.33
N VAL A 573 18.08 -20.15 21.44
CA VAL A 573 18.69 -19.48 22.59
C VAL A 573 20.14 -19.15 22.20
N ALA A 574 20.82 -20.06 21.50
CA ALA A 574 22.19 -19.86 21.08
C ALA A 574 22.36 -18.86 19.92
N ASP A 575 21.29 -18.48 19.22
CA ASP A 575 21.28 -17.41 18.21
C ASP A 575 21.03 -16.08 18.93
N ILE A 576 22.11 -15.52 19.50
CA ILE A 576 22.09 -14.36 20.40
C ILE A 576 22.07 -13.06 19.60
N ASN A 577 22.43 -13.06 18.32
CA ASN A 577 22.28 -11.89 17.46
C ASN A 577 20.95 -11.88 16.68
N ALA A 578 20.15 -12.95 16.78
CA ALA A 578 18.86 -13.16 16.12
C ALA A 578 18.95 -13.12 14.58
N ASP A 579 20.06 -13.57 14.00
CA ASP A 579 20.27 -13.62 12.54
C ASP A 579 19.84 -14.93 11.89
N SER A 580 19.18 -15.81 12.65
CA SER A 580 18.74 -17.16 12.27
C SER A 580 19.89 -18.16 12.07
N SER A 581 21.09 -17.84 12.54
CA SER A 581 22.24 -18.73 12.56
C SER A 581 22.87 -18.77 13.96
N VAL A 582 23.51 -19.89 14.28
CA VAL A 582 24.31 -20.02 15.50
C VAL A 582 25.76 -20.10 15.06
N ASP A 583 26.47 -18.99 15.16
CA ASP A 583 27.83 -18.84 14.64
C ASP A 583 28.80 -18.10 15.59
N PHE A 584 29.94 -17.67 15.06
CA PHE A 584 30.96 -17.03 15.87
C PHE A 584 30.58 -15.64 16.37
N LEU A 585 29.63 -14.96 15.72
CA LEU A 585 29.08 -13.69 16.18
C LEU A 585 28.25 -13.90 17.46
N ASP A 586 27.49 -14.99 17.52
CA ASP A 586 26.76 -15.39 18.72
C ASP A 586 27.70 -15.77 19.85
N LEU A 587 28.81 -16.46 19.53
CA LEU A 587 29.81 -16.82 20.54
C LEU A 587 30.43 -15.58 21.19
N ASP A 588 30.73 -14.56 20.41
CA ASP A 588 31.28 -13.30 20.92
C ASP A 588 30.29 -12.60 21.87
N LEU A 589 28.99 -12.61 21.53
CA LEU A 589 27.93 -12.09 22.39
C LEU A 589 27.73 -12.95 23.65
N PHE A 590 27.72 -14.28 23.51
CA PHE A 590 27.59 -15.24 24.60
C PHE A 590 28.69 -15.05 25.66
N LEU A 591 29.94 -14.89 25.22
CA LEU A 591 31.08 -14.64 26.10
C LEU A 591 30.96 -13.29 26.83
N GLY A 592 30.37 -12.28 26.17
CA GLY A 592 30.04 -11.01 26.79
C GLY A 592 29.01 -11.14 27.92
N LEU A 593 28.02 -12.02 27.76
CA LEU A 593 26.99 -12.31 28.76
C LEU A 593 27.51 -13.12 29.95
N ALA A 594 28.34 -14.14 29.69
CA ALA A 594 28.90 -15.03 30.72
C ALA A 594 29.95 -14.36 31.64
N LEU A 595 30.49 -13.20 31.23
CA LEU A 595 31.52 -12.45 31.95
C LEU A 595 30.98 -11.18 32.65
N ALA A 596 29.69 -10.89 32.54
CA ALA A 596 29.06 -9.82 33.30
C ALA A 596 28.92 -10.23 34.78
N PRO A 597 29.37 -9.40 35.75
CA PRO A 597 29.45 -9.76 37.16
C PRO A 597 28.11 -9.87 37.88
#